data_AF-A0A6L9Z8B4-F1
#
_entry.id   AF-A0A6L9Z8B4-F1
#
_cell.length_a   1.000
_cell.length_b   1.000
_cell.length_c   1.000
_cell.angle_alpha   90.00
_cell.angle_beta   90.00
_cell.angle_gamma   90.00
#
_symmetry.space_group_name_H-M   'P 1'
#
loop_
_entity.id
_entity.type
_entity.pdbx_description
1 polymer ?
#
loop_
_entity_poly.entity_id
_entity_poly.type
_entity_poly.pdbx_seq_one_letter_code
_entity_poly.pdbx_strand_id
1 'polypeptide(L)' 'QLHQIASLDLDEGSVTQLSKLPLIHRDPFDRMLISQALEKGLILATVD' A
#
# COMPACT_ATOMS: atom_id res chain seq x y z
N GLN A 1 24.71 8.05 -2.42
CA GLN A 1 23.31 8.49 -2.28
C GLN A 1 22.44 7.31 -2.73
N LEU A 2 21.75 6.64 -1.80
CA LEU A 2 20.90 5.47 -2.10
C LEU A 2 19.69 5.93 -2.91
N HIS A 3 19.70 5.62 -4.23
CA HIS A 3 18.63 5.61 -5.25
C HIS A 3 17.47 6.64 -5.19
N GLN A 4 17.51 7.64 -4.30
CA GLN A 4 16.44 8.61 -4.02
C GLN A 4 15.10 7.96 -3.63
N ILE A 5 15.15 6.81 -2.97
CA ILE A 5 13.96 6.07 -2.50
C ILE A 5 13.90 6.17 -0.98
N ALA A 6 12.79 6.71 -0.46
CA ALA A 6 12.50 6.69 0.96
C ALA A 6 11.73 5.40 1.30
N SER A 7 12.16 4.71 2.36
CA SER A 7 11.37 3.63 2.96
C SER A 7 10.16 4.21 3.67
N LEU A 8 9.04 3.50 3.60
CA LEU A 8 7.79 3.91 4.21
C LEU A 8 7.27 2.79 5.11
N ASP A 9 7.11 3.09 6.40
CA ASP A 9 6.60 2.14 7.37
C ASP A 9 5.12 1.86 7.15
N LEU A 10 4.70 0.65 7.50
CA LEU A 10 3.30 0.27 7.57
C LEU A 10 2.77 0.60 8.96
N ASP A 11 1.83 1.53 9.03
CA ASP A 11 1.20 1.99 10.26
C ASP A 11 -0.25 1.49 10.39
N GLU A 12 -0.84 1.71 11.57
CA GLU A 12 -2.21 1.29 11.87
C GLU A 12 -3.26 1.93 10.95
N GLY A 13 -3.02 3.18 10.50
CA GLY A 13 -3.88 3.85 9.52
C GLY A 13 -3.93 3.08 8.20
N SER A 14 -2.76 2.66 7.72
CA SER A 14 -2.64 1.82 6.52
C SER A 14 -3.38 0.49 6.68
N VAL A 15 -3.30 -0.15 7.85
CA VAL A 15 -4.02 -1.42 8.12
C VAL A 15 -5.54 -1.23 8.17
N THR A 16 -6.01 -0.09 8.66
CA THR A 16 -7.46 0.20 8.74
C THR A 16 -8.13 0.21 7.37
N GLN A 17 -7.42 0.66 6.32
CA GLN A 17 -7.92 0.67 4.94
C GLN A 17 -8.13 -0.73 4.35
N LEU A 18 -7.42 -1.77 4.83
CA LEU A 18 -7.55 -3.15 4.32
C LEU A 18 -8.98 -3.68 4.42
N SER A 19 -9.70 -3.30 5.49
CA SER A 19 -11.08 -3.72 5.74
C SER A 19 -12.08 -3.16 4.71
N LYS A 20 -11.72 -2.06 4.05
CA LYS A 20 -12.54 -1.37 3.05
C LYS A 20 -12.25 -1.83 1.62
N LEU A 21 -11.16 -2.58 1.41
CA LEU A 21 -10.78 -3.03 0.07
C LEU A 21 -11.73 -4.12 -0.44
N PRO A 22 -12.13 -4.06 -1.73
CA PRO A 22 -12.87 -5.14 -2.35
C PRO A 22 -12.04 -6.43 -2.39
N LEU A 23 -12.71 -7.58 -2.26
CA LEU A 23 -12.08 -8.91 -2.25
C LEU A 23 -11.74 -9.42 -3.68
N ILE A 24 -11.24 -8.54 -4.54
CA ILE A 24 -10.88 -8.85 -5.94
C ILE A 24 -9.42 -9.31 -6.08
N HIS A 25 -8.52 -8.78 -5.26
CA HIS A 25 -7.12 -9.23 -5.17
C HIS A 25 -6.97 -10.12 -3.93
N ARG A 26 -6.41 -11.32 -4.10
CA ARG A 26 -6.23 -12.29 -3.00
C ARG A 26 -4.83 -12.22 -2.39
N ASP A 27 -3.88 -11.56 -3.03
CA ASP A 27 -2.54 -11.40 -2.48
C ASP A 27 -2.58 -10.44 -1.28
N PRO A 28 -2.16 -10.90 -0.08
CA PRO A 28 -2.17 -10.07 1.11
C PRO A 28 -1.21 -8.87 1.02
N PHE A 29 -0.10 -8.98 0.29
CA PHE A 29 0.89 -7.91 0.15
C PHE A 29 0.41 -6.81 -0.79
N ASP A 30 -0.21 -7.14 -1.92
CA ASP A 30 -0.83 -6.15 -2.81
C ASP A 30 -1.87 -5.32 -2.07
N ARG A 31 -2.69 -6.00 -1.27
CA ARG A 31 -3.72 -5.34 -0.46
C ARG A 31 -3.09 -4.38 0.55
N MET A 32 -1.95 -4.73 1.15
CA MET A 32 -1.22 -3.86 2.06
C MET A 32 -0.66 -2.64 1.32
N LEU A 33 -0.06 -2.82 0.14
CA LEU A 33 0.46 -1.72 -0.68
C LEU A 33 -0.64 -0.76 -1.14
N ILE A 34 -1.77 -1.29 -1.62
CA ILE A 34 -2.93 -0.51 -2.01
C ILE A 34 -3.48 0.27 -0.81
N SER A 35 -3.59 -0.39 0.35
CA SER A 35 -4.10 0.25 1.57
C SER A 35 -3.21 1.40 2.03
N GLN A 36 -1.88 1.21 2.02
CA GLN A 36 -0.92 2.26 2.36
C GLN A 36 -0.96 3.42 1.35
N ALA A 37 -1.07 3.13 0.05
CA ALA A 37 -1.18 4.14 -0.99
C ALA A 37 -2.46 4.97 -0.85
N LEU A 38 -3.61 4.33 -0.59
CA LEU A 38 -4.88 5.01 -0.37
C LEU A 38 -4.86 5.87 0.90
N GLU A 39 -4.31 5.36 2.00
CA GLU A 39 -4.21 6.11 3.26
C GLU A 39 -3.37 7.38 3.11
N LYS A 40 -2.27 7.30 2.37
CA LYS A 40 -1.30 8.39 2.22
C LYS A 40 -1.48 9.22 0.94
N GLY A 41 -2.52 8.94 0.14
CA GLY A 41 -2.80 9.65 -1.11
C GLY A 41 -1.70 9.48 -2.17
N LEU A 42 -1.06 8.32 -2.24
CA LEU A 42 0.05 8.02 -3.14
C LEU A 42 -0.42 7.30 -4.41
N ILE A 43 0.39 7.42 -5.47
CA ILE A 43 0.22 6.65 -6.70
C ILE A 43 1.01 5.35 -6.56
N LEU A 44 0.35 4.21 -6.79
CA LEU A 44 1.00 2.90 -6.83
C LEU A 44 1.51 2.64 -8.26
N ALA A 45 2.83 2.53 -8.41
CA ALA A 45 3.46 2.10 -9.67
C ALA A 45 3.74 0.60 -9.59
N THR A 46 3.17 -0.18 -10.51
CA THR A 46 3.37 -1.63 -10.62
C THR A 46 3.66 -2.04 -12.06
N VAL A 47 4.33 -3.18 -12.22
CA VAL A 47 4.58 -3.86 -13.51
C VAL A 47 3.76 -5.14 -13.66
N ASP A 48 3.00 -5.52 -12.63
CA ASP A 48 2.03 -6.62 -12.70
C ASP A 48 0.90 -6.34 -13.69
#